data_AF-A0A4R6IEP3-F1
#
_entry.id   AF-A0A4R6IEP3-F1
#
_cell.length_a   1.000
_cell.length_b   1.000
_cell.length_c   1.000
_cell.angle_alpha   90.00
_cell.angle_beta   90.00
_cell.angle_gamma   90.00
#
_symmetry.space_group_name_H-M   'P 1'
#
loop_
_entity.id
_entity.type
_entity.pdbx_description
1 polymer ?
#
loop_
_entity_poly.entity_id
_entity_poly.type
_entity_poly.pdbx_seq_one_letter_code
_entity_poly.pdbx_strand_id
1 'polypeptide(L)'
;MILNSACKGLLTILLTASTYVSHAQTNDHILQVPETSSEKQLLSWKKSLPKDGWFILKFKKDGDRLFNYSNKNYELSLWLNCTGTGKPGFLIEYSDSYGDGDYGGIDFISSNVKNGNRIQFLLDAKSYGDPFAKGGDQLAAFKVALKKAHKLTLSVYGKEFNPETGKDEEKLNRSIEFKLAHSELLDRPVNCGK
;
A
#
# COMPACT_ATOMS: atom_id res chain seq x y z
N MET A 1 46.26 53.56 -30.63
CA MET A 1 45.07 54.38 -30.97
C MET A 1 43.87 53.47 -30.79
N ILE A 2 43.23 53.46 -29.61
CA ILE A 2 42.28 54.47 -29.09
C ILE A 2 41.03 54.57 -29.98
N LEU A 3 39.92 54.06 -29.41
CA LEU A 3 38.54 54.59 -29.33
C LEU A 3 37.98 55.33 -30.56
N ASN A 4 36.72 55.28 -30.95
CA ASN A 4 35.44 55.01 -30.29
C ASN A 4 34.39 55.13 -31.42
N SER A 5 33.26 54.46 -31.32
CA SER A 5 31.98 55.19 -31.17
C SER A 5 30.81 54.22 -31.09
N ALA A 6 30.17 54.25 -29.93
CA ALA A 6 28.91 53.60 -29.62
C ALA A 6 27.73 54.24 -30.38
N CYS A 7 26.73 53.42 -30.69
CA CYS A 7 25.34 53.85 -30.83
C CYS A 7 24.48 52.68 -30.33
N LYS A 8 24.12 52.70 -29.04
CA LYS A 8 22.78 53.06 -28.52
C LYS A 8 21.64 52.25 -29.14
N GLY A 9 21.04 51.42 -28.28
CA GLY A 9 19.62 51.05 -28.34
C GLY A 9 19.34 49.68 -28.91
N LEU A 10 19.10 48.70 -28.04
CA LEU A 10 17.75 48.17 -27.83
C LEU A 10 17.78 47.25 -26.60
N LEU A 11 17.18 47.74 -25.53
CA LEU A 11 16.65 46.92 -24.45
C LEU A 11 15.40 46.25 -25.02
N THR A 12 15.42 44.93 -25.26
CA THR A 12 14.19 44.18 -25.49
C THR A 12 14.26 42.86 -24.74
N ILE A 13 13.48 42.86 -23.67
CA ILE A 13 13.06 41.74 -22.85
C ILE A 13 12.49 40.65 -23.76
N LEU A 14 13.03 39.44 -23.67
CA LEU A 14 12.31 38.21 -24.02
C LEU A 14 12.42 37.26 -22.81
N LEU A 15 11.65 37.63 -21.79
CA LEU A 15 10.95 36.66 -20.95
C LEU A 15 9.98 35.86 -21.84
N THR A 16 9.64 34.65 -21.40
CA THR A 16 8.68 33.69 -21.97
C THR A 16 9.32 32.72 -22.98
N ALA A 17 9.23 31.40 -22.86
CA ALA A 17 8.34 30.58 -22.05
C ALA A 17 9.09 29.35 -21.53
N SER A 18 9.31 29.31 -20.20
CA SER A 18 9.36 28.04 -19.49
C SER A 18 7.97 27.44 -19.62
N THR A 19 7.70 26.74 -20.71
CA THR A 19 6.55 25.86 -20.79
C THR A 19 6.80 24.74 -19.80
N TYR A 20 6.38 24.99 -18.56
CA TYR A 20 6.00 23.95 -17.64
C TYR A 20 4.90 23.16 -18.34
N VAL A 21 5.31 22.15 -19.11
CA VAL A 21 4.43 21.05 -19.41
C VAL A 21 4.30 20.30 -18.09
N SER A 22 3.39 20.80 -17.25
CA SER A 22 2.76 19.98 -16.22
C SER A 22 2.01 18.90 -16.98
N HIS A 23 2.72 17.83 -17.39
CA HIS A 23 2.06 16.55 -17.58
C HIS A 23 1.39 16.27 -16.25
N ALA A 24 0.08 16.45 -16.21
CA ALA A 24 -0.76 15.78 -15.25
C ALA A 24 -0.43 14.30 -15.41
N GLN A 25 0.49 13.81 -14.57
CA GLN A 25 0.69 12.39 -14.38
C GLN A 25 -0.65 11.88 -13.86
N THR A 26 -1.49 11.40 -14.77
CA THR A 26 -2.44 10.34 -14.41
C THR A 26 -1.56 9.22 -13.93
N ASN A 27 -1.31 9.21 -12.61
CA ASN A 27 -0.62 8.12 -11.95
C ASN A 27 -1.53 6.91 -12.17
N ASP A 28 -1.06 5.98 -13.00
CA ASP A 28 -1.72 4.73 -13.39
C ASP A 28 -2.05 3.83 -12.19
N HIS A 29 -1.47 4.14 -11.03
CA HIS A 29 -1.71 3.50 -9.75
C HIS A 29 -2.66 4.29 -8.85
N ILE A 30 -3.40 5.28 -9.38
CA ILE A 30 -4.52 5.94 -8.70
C ILE A 30 -5.77 5.79 -9.56
N LEU A 31 -6.63 4.83 -9.21
CA LEU A 31 -7.76 4.41 -10.03
C LEU A 31 -9.11 4.77 -9.40
N GLN A 32 -10.06 5.20 -10.22
CA GLN A 32 -11.44 5.42 -9.80
C GLN A 32 -12.20 4.09 -9.82
N VAL A 33 -12.88 3.76 -8.72
CA VAL A 33 -13.74 2.58 -8.67
C VAL A 33 -14.98 2.81 -9.56
N PRO A 34 -15.31 1.91 -10.50
CA PRO A 34 -16.52 2.00 -11.33
C PRO A 34 -17.79 1.74 -10.50
N GLU A 35 -18.69 2.71 -10.38
CA GLU A 35 -19.90 2.58 -9.53
C GLU A 35 -21.10 1.95 -10.23
N THR A 36 -21.18 2.07 -11.56
CA THR A 36 -22.35 1.64 -12.36
C THR A 36 -22.05 0.41 -13.20
N SER A 37 -21.08 -0.41 -12.78
CA SER A 37 -20.67 -1.62 -13.48
C SER A 37 -21.45 -2.84 -13.00
N SER A 38 -21.76 -3.75 -13.92
CA SER A 38 -22.26 -5.08 -13.55
C SER A 38 -21.18 -5.88 -12.81
N GLU A 39 -21.58 -6.91 -12.08
CA GLU A 39 -20.65 -7.79 -11.36
C GLU A 39 -19.54 -8.35 -12.29
N LYS A 40 -19.91 -8.80 -13.49
CA LYS A 40 -18.96 -9.30 -14.49
C LYS A 40 -17.94 -8.22 -14.91
N GLN A 41 -18.39 -6.98 -15.05
CA GLN A 41 -17.50 -5.85 -15.38
C GLN A 41 -16.58 -5.52 -14.21
N LEU A 42 -17.08 -5.57 -12.97
CA LEU A 42 -16.27 -5.37 -11.76
C LEU A 42 -15.20 -6.45 -11.60
N LEU A 43 -15.55 -7.72 -11.86
CA LEU A 43 -14.58 -8.84 -11.84
C LEU A 43 -13.49 -8.65 -12.90
N SER A 44 -13.86 -8.26 -14.12
CA SER A 44 -12.90 -7.97 -15.18
C SER A 44 -12.00 -6.78 -14.83
N TRP A 45 -12.57 -5.73 -14.24
CA TRP A 45 -11.83 -4.56 -13.79
C TRP A 45 -10.86 -4.90 -12.65
N LYS A 46 -11.29 -5.69 -11.67
CA LYS A 46 -10.43 -6.18 -10.57
C LYS A 46 -9.21 -6.93 -11.09
N LYS A 47 -9.38 -7.74 -12.14
CA LYS A 47 -8.27 -8.44 -12.81
C LYS A 47 -7.27 -7.51 -13.52
N SER A 48 -7.70 -6.30 -13.88
CA SER A 48 -6.84 -5.29 -14.52
C SER A 48 -6.06 -4.42 -13.53
N LEU A 49 -6.31 -4.56 -12.22
CA LEU A 49 -5.63 -3.75 -11.20
C LEU A 49 -4.13 -4.07 -11.13
N PRO A 50 -3.29 -3.07 -10.77
CA PRO A 50 -1.83 -3.24 -10.68
C PRO A 50 -1.39 -4.40 -9.77
N LYS A 51 -0.30 -5.07 -10.15
CA LYS A 51 0.25 -6.28 -9.48
C LYS A 51 1.75 -6.17 -9.17
N ASP A 52 2.33 -5.00 -9.34
CA ASP A 52 3.75 -4.69 -9.16
C ASP A 52 4.07 -3.97 -7.84
N GLY A 53 3.07 -3.37 -7.20
CA GLY A 53 3.24 -2.74 -5.88
C GLY A 53 1.98 -2.06 -5.35
N TRP A 54 2.18 -0.85 -4.83
CA TRP A 54 1.12 -0.03 -4.25
C TRP A 54 0.24 0.61 -5.32
N PHE A 55 -1.05 0.70 -5.04
CA PHE A 55 -2.00 1.52 -5.80
C PHE A 55 -3.12 2.04 -4.90
N ILE A 56 -3.78 3.12 -5.31
CA ILE A 56 -4.90 3.75 -4.61
C ILE A 56 -6.16 3.51 -5.40
N LEU A 57 -7.22 3.11 -4.70
CA LEU A 57 -8.58 3.14 -5.22
C LEU A 57 -9.33 4.32 -4.61
N LYS A 58 -9.95 5.11 -5.48
CA LYS A 58 -10.82 6.24 -5.10
C LYS A 58 -12.26 5.77 -5.04
N PHE A 59 -12.84 5.77 -3.85
CA PHE A 59 -14.26 5.54 -3.64
C PHE A 59 -14.96 6.88 -3.46
N LYS A 60 -16.09 7.14 -4.16
CA LYS A 60 -16.75 8.45 -4.04
C LYS A 60 -17.29 8.72 -2.64
N LYS A 61 -17.70 7.68 -1.91
CA LYS A 61 -18.34 7.80 -0.59
C LYS A 61 -17.44 7.36 0.57
N ASP A 62 -16.54 6.43 0.33
CA ASP A 62 -15.74 5.78 1.38
C ASP A 62 -14.29 6.27 1.42
N GLY A 63 -13.96 7.30 0.65
CA GLY A 63 -12.64 7.91 0.58
C GLY A 63 -11.60 7.01 -0.09
N ASP A 64 -10.40 7.56 -0.26
CA ASP A 64 -9.29 6.89 -0.93
C ASP A 64 -8.70 5.80 -0.04
N ARG A 65 -8.33 4.67 -0.62
CA ARG A 65 -7.72 3.53 0.08
C ARG A 65 -6.52 2.99 -0.69
N LEU A 66 -5.50 2.56 0.04
CA LEU A 66 -4.24 2.07 -0.50
C LEU A 66 -4.19 0.53 -0.43
N PHE A 67 -3.84 -0.09 -1.54
CA PHE A 67 -3.84 -1.53 -1.74
C PHE A 67 -2.53 -2.01 -2.35
N ASN A 68 -2.27 -3.31 -2.20
CA ASN A 68 -1.19 -4.03 -2.86
C ASN A 68 -1.66 -5.45 -3.21
N TYR A 69 -1.75 -5.73 -4.51
CA TYR A 69 -2.26 -6.99 -5.04
C TYR A 69 -1.15 -7.81 -5.71
N SER A 70 0.11 -7.56 -5.39
CA SER A 70 1.25 -8.24 -6.02
C SER A 70 1.40 -9.71 -5.64
N ASN A 71 0.73 -10.15 -4.56
CA ASN A 71 0.62 -11.56 -4.22
C ASN A 71 -0.52 -12.22 -5.02
N LYS A 72 -0.31 -13.46 -5.46
CA LYS A 72 -1.29 -14.20 -6.27
C LYS A 72 -2.53 -14.67 -5.50
N ASN A 73 -2.42 -14.82 -4.18
CA ASN A 73 -3.46 -15.41 -3.34
C ASN A 73 -4.03 -14.39 -2.35
N TYR A 74 -3.30 -13.30 -2.08
CA TYR A 74 -3.62 -12.36 -1.01
C TYR A 74 -3.63 -10.93 -1.50
N GLU A 75 -4.52 -10.14 -0.91
CA GLU A 75 -4.64 -8.70 -1.09
C GLU A 75 -4.29 -8.02 0.21
N LEU A 76 -3.43 -7.01 0.16
CA LEU A 76 -3.10 -6.18 1.32
C LEU A 76 -3.75 -4.81 1.16
N SER A 77 -4.60 -4.45 2.10
CA SER A 77 -5.01 -3.08 2.36
C SER A 77 -4.14 -2.51 3.46
N LEU A 78 -3.55 -1.34 3.21
CA LEU A 78 -2.67 -0.68 4.17
C LEU A 78 -3.11 0.77 4.35
N TRP A 79 -3.19 1.25 5.58
CA TRP A 79 -3.52 2.64 5.83
C TRP A 79 -2.58 3.25 6.88
N LEU A 80 -1.75 4.18 6.41
CA LEU A 80 -0.62 4.73 7.14
C LEU A 80 -0.81 6.20 7.52
N ASN A 81 -1.45 6.97 6.64
CA ASN A 81 -1.67 8.40 6.75
C ASN A 81 -3.18 8.67 6.77
N CYS A 82 -3.77 8.56 7.95
CA CYS A 82 -5.22 8.62 8.12
C CYS A 82 -5.78 10.03 8.00
N THR A 83 -6.77 10.22 7.13
CA THR A 83 -7.65 11.39 7.17
C THR A 83 -8.76 11.16 8.19
N GLY A 84 -8.73 11.87 9.31
CA GLY A 84 -9.73 11.74 10.37
C GLY A 84 -9.20 11.06 11.63
N THR A 85 -10.09 10.45 12.41
CA THR A 85 -9.77 9.88 13.74
C THR A 85 -9.33 8.42 13.69
N GLY A 86 -9.37 7.78 12.52
CA GLY A 86 -8.95 6.39 12.35
C GLY A 86 -7.46 6.21 12.65
N LYS A 87 -7.09 5.01 13.11
CA LYS A 87 -5.70 4.66 13.43
C LYS A 87 -5.04 3.93 12.26
N PRO A 88 -3.72 4.09 12.05
CA PRO A 88 -2.98 3.30 11.09
C PRO A 88 -3.15 1.80 11.33
N GLY A 89 -3.14 1.02 10.26
CA GLY A 89 -3.45 -0.39 10.31
C GLY A 89 -3.33 -1.07 8.96
N PHE A 90 -3.71 -2.34 8.95
CA PHE A 90 -3.70 -3.17 7.76
C PHE A 90 -4.80 -4.23 7.81
N LEU A 91 -5.14 -4.75 6.63
CA LEU A 91 -6.01 -5.90 6.43
C LEU A 91 -5.45 -6.73 5.28
N ILE A 92 -5.31 -8.03 5.50
CA ILE A 92 -4.99 -9.01 4.47
C ILE A 92 -6.16 -9.95 4.29
N GLU A 93 -6.59 -10.11 3.05
CA GLU A 93 -7.68 -10.98 2.63
C GLU A 93 -7.24 -11.83 1.43
N TYR A 94 -8.00 -12.87 1.10
CA TYR A 94 -7.76 -13.62 -0.14
C TYR A 94 -8.15 -12.80 -1.36
N SER A 95 -7.41 -12.96 -2.46
CA SER A 95 -7.62 -12.20 -3.70
C SER A 95 -8.85 -12.64 -4.50
N ASP A 96 -9.23 -13.91 -4.38
CA ASP A 96 -10.43 -14.47 -4.99
C ASP A 96 -11.37 -14.99 -3.91
N SER A 97 -12.67 -14.94 -4.19
CA SER A 97 -13.68 -15.67 -3.43
C SER A 97 -13.30 -17.16 -3.40
N TYR A 98 -13.43 -17.78 -2.22
CA TYR A 98 -13.25 -19.22 -2.03
C TYR A 98 -13.98 -20.00 -3.14
N GLY A 99 -13.35 -21.08 -3.63
CA GLY A 99 -13.71 -21.79 -4.87
C GLY A 99 -15.10 -22.43 -4.93
N ASP A 100 -15.98 -22.17 -3.97
CA ASP A 100 -17.35 -22.69 -3.86
C ASP A 100 -18.42 -21.59 -3.69
N GLY A 101 -18.05 -20.31 -3.65
CA GLY A 101 -19.02 -19.21 -3.65
C GLY A 101 -19.77 -18.97 -2.34
N ASP A 102 -19.44 -19.71 -1.27
CA ASP A 102 -19.91 -19.43 0.08
C ASP A 102 -18.80 -18.77 0.91
N TYR A 103 -19.17 -17.73 1.67
CA TYR A 103 -18.30 -17.07 2.65
C TYR A 103 -18.03 -18.02 3.83
N GLY A 104 -17.21 -19.04 3.60
CA GLY A 104 -16.67 -19.93 4.63
C GLY A 104 -15.79 -19.12 5.57
N GLY A 105 -16.29 -18.88 6.77
CA GLY A 105 -15.78 -17.86 7.69
C GLY A 105 -14.30 -17.98 8.06
N ILE A 106 -13.68 -16.80 8.14
CA ILE A 106 -12.44 -16.46 8.86
C ILE A 106 -11.15 -16.96 8.21
N ASP A 107 -10.45 -16.06 7.52
CA ASP A 107 -8.97 -16.06 7.54
C ASP A 107 -8.32 -14.73 7.11
N PHE A 108 -8.95 -13.61 7.46
CA PHE A 108 -8.33 -12.29 7.25
C PHE A 108 -7.42 -11.95 8.44
N ILE A 109 -6.28 -11.32 8.14
CA ILE A 109 -5.33 -10.87 9.16
C ILE A 109 -5.41 -9.35 9.19
N SER A 110 -5.69 -8.77 10.36
CA SER A 110 -5.75 -7.32 10.49
C SER A 110 -5.11 -6.84 11.78
N SER A 111 -4.71 -5.58 11.79
CA SER A 111 -4.24 -4.89 13.00
C SER A 111 -5.33 -4.75 14.07
N ASN A 112 -6.60 -4.97 13.73
CA ASN A 112 -7.76 -4.75 14.61
C ASN A 112 -8.30 -6.03 15.25
N VAL A 113 -7.88 -7.22 14.79
CA VAL A 113 -8.38 -8.50 15.29
C VAL A 113 -7.29 -9.25 16.04
N LYS A 114 -7.60 -9.64 17.28
CA LYS A 114 -6.76 -10.54 18.08
C LYS A 114 -7.25 -11.97 17.93
N ASN A 115 -6.67 -12.72 17.00
CA ASN A 115 -7.00 -14.13 16.76
C ASN A 115 -5.97 -15.11 17.38
N GLY A 116 -5.10 -14.61 18.29
CA GLY A 116 -4.06 -15.42 18.94
C GLY A 116 -2.81 -15.65 18.10
N ASN A 117 -2.79 -15.23 16.83
CA ASN A 117 -1.61 -15.32 15.99
C ASN A 117 -0.60 -14.21 16.33
N ARG A 118 0.70 -14.56 16.31
CA ARG A 118 1.77 -13.57 16.32
C ARG A 118 2.12 -13.19 14.90
N ILE A 119 2.21 -11.89 14.65
CA ILE A 119 2.49 -11.33 13.33
C ILE A 119 3.89 -10.73 13.32
N GLN A 120 4.61 -10.89 12.22
CA GLN A 120 5.92 -10.31 11.99
C GLN A 120 6.02 -9.75 10.58
N PHE A 121 6.25 -8.45 10.47
CA PHE A 121 6.59 -7.77 9.24
C PHE A 121 8.10 -7.84 9.03
N LEU A 122 8.51 -8.20 7.82
CA LEU A 122 9.89 -8.13 7.38
C LEU A 122 9.97 -7.27 6.11
N LEU A 123 10.91 -6.34 6.09
CA LEU A 123 11.22 -5.50 4.93
C LEU A 123 12.62 -5.86 4.44
N ASP A 124 12.73 -6.38 3.22
CA ASP A 124 13.98 -6.90 2.66
C ASP A 124 14.72 -7.82 3.67
N ALA A 125 13.98 -8.77 4.26
CA ALA A 125 14.40 -9.70 5.32
C ALA A 125 14.72 -9.11 6.70
N LYS A 126 14.73 -7.79 6.88
CA LYS A 126 14.86 -7.16 8.20
C LYS A 126 13.52 -7.19 8.94
N SER A 127 13.51 -7.74 10.15
CA SER A 127 12.29 -7.79 10.96
C SER A 127 11.94 -6.46 11.63
N TYR A 128 10.65 -6.15 11.64
CA TYR A 128 10.02 -5.02 12.34
C TYR A 128 8.97 -5.47 13.35
N GLY A 129 8.89 -6.78 13.67
CA GLY A 129 7.83 -7.32 14.54
C GLY A 129 6.43 -7.00 14.01
N ASP A 130 5.46 -6.79 14.89
CA ASP A 130 4.18 -6.16 14.53
C ASP A 130 4.27 -4.64 14.82
N PRO A 131 4.43 -3.78 13.80
CA PRO A 131 4.54 -2.33 13.99
C PRO A 131 3.19 -1.68 14.38
N PHE A 132 2.07 -2.38 14.22
CA PHE A 132 0.73 -1.89 14.53
C PHE A 132 0.29 -2.27 15.95
N ALA A 133 0.84 -3.34 16.54
CA ALA A 133 0.52 -3.74 17.91
C ALA A 133 0.95 -2.74 18.98
N LYS A 134 2.12 -2.09 18.82
CA LYS A 134 2.69 -1.17 19.82
C LYS A 134 2.48 0.31 19.49
N GLY A 135 2.24 0.65 18.21
CA GLY A 135 2.16 2.04 17.75
C GLY A 135 3.43 2.86 18.01
N GLY A 136 3.36 4.17 17.82
CA GLY A 136 4.46 5.10 18.15
C GLY A 136 5.72 4.95 17.30
N ASP A 137 6.89 4.90 17.94
CA ASP A 137 8.21 4.95 17.29
C ASP A 137 8.47 3.75 16.37
N GLN A 138 7.98 2.56 16.73
CA GLN A 138 8.14 1.36 15.91
C GLN A 138 7.39 1.50 14.58
N LEU A 139 6.17 2.04 14.63
CA LEU A 139 5.40 2.34 13.42
C LEU A 139 6.10 3.42 12.59
N ALA A 140 6.61 4.49 13.21
CA ALA A 140 7.34 5.53 12.51
C ALA A 140 8.58 4.98 11.78
N ALA A 141 9.39 4.16 12.45
CA ALA A 141 10.56 3.50 11.86
C ALA A 141 10.17 2.54 10.73
N PHE A 142 9.07 1.79 10.89
CA PHE A 142 8.53 0.92 9.85
C PHE A 142 8.10 1.71 8.62
N LYS A 143 7.37 2.83 8.77
CA LYS A 143 6.94 3.69 7.64
C LYS A 143 8.12 4.20 6.83
N VAL A 144 9.19 4.65 7.51
CA VAL A 144 10.41 5.14 6.84
C VAL A 144 11.10 4.02 6.06
N ALA A 145 11.17 2.82 6.64
CA ALA A 145 11.79 1.67 5.99
C ALA A 145 10.96 1.14 4.82
N LEU A 146 9.63 1.09 4.96
CA LEU A 146 8.70 0.57 3.95
C LEU A 146 8.84 1.33 2.62
N LYS A 147 9.09 2.64 2.67
CA LYS A 147 9.30 3.47 1.47
C LYS A 147 10.56 3.12 0.68
N LYS A 148 11.55 2.49 1.32
CA LYS A 148 12.85 2.19 0.71
C LYS A 148 12.99 0.71 0.37
N ALA A 149 12.11 -0.12 0.91
CA ALA A 149 12.16 -1.56 0.75
C ALA A 149 11.61 -1.99 -0.61
N HIS A 150 12.05 -3.14 -1.09
CA HIS A 150 11.61 -3.71 -2.36
C HIS A 150 10.59 -4.83 -2.15
N LYS A 151 10.68 -5.50 -0.99
CA LYS A 151 9.82 -6.61 -0.61
C LYS A 151 9.31 -6.46 0.82
N LEU A 152 8.02 -6.74 1.01
CA LEU A 152 7.40 -6.95 2.30
C LEU A 152 7.07 -8.44 2.44
N THR A 153 7.44 -9.04 3.57
CA THR A 153 7.00 -10.37 3.98
C THR A 153 6.21 -10.25 5.28
N LEU A 154 4.98 -10.76 5.29
CA LEU A 154 4.20 -10.98 6.50
C LEU A 154 4.32 -12.44 6.92
N SER A 155 5.00 -12.69 8.04
CA SER A 155 5.04 -14.00 8.69
C SER A 155 4.01 -14.06 9.80
N VAL A 156 3.22 -15.13 9.81
CA VAL A 156 2.12 -15.34 10.75
C VAL A 156 2.38 -16.65 11.47
N TYR A 157 2.46 -16.56 12.78
CA TYR A 157 2.73 -17.69 13.65
C TYR A 157 1.47 -18.01 14.44
N GLY A 158 1.10 -19.29 14.43
CA GLY A 158 0.00 -19.84 15.21
C GLY A 158 0.50 -20.85 16.21
N LYS A 159 -0.40 -21.37 17.04
CA LYS A 159 -0.11 -22.52 17.90
C LYS A 159 -0.58 -23.80 17.23
N GLU A 160 0.30 -24.78 17.16
CA GLU A 160 -0.01 -26.13 16.70
C GLU A 160 0.35 -27.13 17.80
N PHE A 161 -0.50 -28.13 18.04
CA PHE A 161 -0.22 -29.18 19.01
C PHE A 161 0.95 -30.03 18.53
N ASN A 162 2.00 -30.10 19.33
CA ASN A 162 3.14 -30.99 19.10
C ASN A 162 2.90 -32.32 19.84
N PRO A 163 2.69 -33.45 19.14
CA PRO A 163 2.45 -34.74 19.78
C PRO A 163 3.67 -35.31 20.50
N GLU A 164 4.89 -34.89 20.16
CA GLU A 164 6.13 -35.34 20.81
C GLU A 164 6.30 -34.72 22.19
N THR A 165 5.93 -33.45 22.35
CA THR A 165 6.04 -32.71 23.62
C THR A 165 4.73 -32.67 24.40
N GLY A 166 3.62 -33.06 23.78
CA GLY A 166 2.28 -33.05 24.35
C GLY A 166 1.75 -31.64 24.64
N LYS A 167 2.25 -30.62 23.94
CA LYS A 167 1.93 -29.20 24.18
C LYS A 167 1.74 -28.45 22.88
N ASP A 168 0.97 -27.36 22.95
CA ASP A 168 0.87 -26.39 21.86
C ASP A 168 2.16 -25.57 21.74
N GLU A 169 2.74 -25.54 20.55
CA GLU A 169 3.97 -24.81 20.25
C GLU A 169 3.74 -23.78 19.15
N GLU A 170 4.45 -22.65 19.23
CA GLU A 170 4.39 -21.64 18.19
C GLU A 170 5.09 -22.15 16.93
N LYS A 171 4.38 -22.10 15.81
CA LYS A 171 4.91 -22.50 14.50
C LYS A 171 4.52 -21.49 13.44
N LEU A 172 5.39 -21.34 12.43
CA LEU A 172 5.07 -20.54 11.26
C LEU A 172 3.91 -21.20 10.51
N ASN A 173 2.75 -20.55 10.54
CA ASN A 173 1.57 -21.02 9.84
C ASN A 173 1.63 -20.62 8.36
N ARG A 174 2.00 -19.35 8.08
CA ARG A 174 2.12 -18.83 6.71
C ARG A 174 3.09 -17.68 6.61
N SER A 175 3.62 -17.49 5.40
CA SER A 175 4.46 -16.35 5.01
C SER A 175 3.94 -15.78 3.68
N ILE A 176 3.61 -14.50 3.67
CA ILE A 176 2.97 -13.81 2.55
C ILE A 176 3.89 -12.71 2.04
N GLU A 177 4.28 -12.76 0.77
CA GLU A 177 5.19 -11.77 0.18
C GLU A 177 4.47 -10.82 -0.77
N PHE A 178 4.84 -9.54 -0.70
CA PHE A 178 4.39 -8.45 -1.57
C PHE A 178 5.59 -7.69 -2.16
N LYS A 179 5.48 -7.29 -3.42
CA LYS A 179 6.37 -6.34 -4.09
C LYS A 179 6.01 -4.91 -3.67
N LEU A 180 6.98 -4.01 -3.60
CA LEU A 180 6.80 -2.66 -3.03
C LEU A 180 7.05 -1.50 -4.00
N ALA A 181 6.78 -1.69 -5.30
CA ALA A 181 6.83 -0.56 -6.26
C ALA A 181 5.83 0.56 -5.88
N HIS A 182 6.06 1.77 -6.41
CA HIS A 182 5.20 2.95 -6.23
C HIS A 182 5.10 3.45 -4.78
N SER A 183 6.26 3.44 -4.09
CA SER A 183 6.39 3.82 -2.68
C SER A 183 5.93 5.25 -2.36
N GLU A 184 5.91 6.14 -3.36
CA GLU A 184 5.41 7.52 -3.22
C GLU A 184 3.91 7.57 -2.90
N LEU A 185 3.16 6.50 -3.16
CA LEU A 185 1.74 6.39 -2.79
C LEU A 185 1.53 6.17 -1.29
N LEU A 186 2.54 5.66 -0.57
CA LEU A 186 2.49 5.47 0.89
C LEU A 186 2.31 6.80 1.66
N ASP A 187 2.65 7.92 1.04
CA ASP A 187 2.49 9.25 1.61
C ASP A 187 1.09 9.84 1.44
N ARG A 188 0.28 9.25 0.57
CA ARG A 188 -1.04 9.80 0.27
C ARG A 188 -1.97 9.64 1.48
N PRO A 189 -2.73 10.69 1.81
CA PRO A 189 -3.79 10.58 2.80
C PRO A 189 -4.84 9.56 2.34
N VAL A 190 -5.27 8.68 3.25
CA VAL A 190 -6.29 7.65 2.98
C VAL A 190 -7.33 7.62 4.10
N ASN A 191 -8.52 7.13 3.78
CA ASN A 191 -9.54 6.86 4.79
C ASN A 191 -9.20 5.59 5.57
N CYS A 192 -9.03 5.73 6.89
CA CYS A 192 -8.74 4.62 7.80
C CYS A 192 -9.99 4.06 8.50
N GLY A 193 -11.18 4.46 8.06
CA GLY A 193 -12.42 4.19 8.77
C GLY A 193 -12.58 5.06 10.02
N LYS A 194 -13.74 4.91 10.68
CA LYS A 194 -13.98 5.39 12.04
C LYS A 194 -13.88 4.22 13.01
#